data_AF-A0A8C2VHZ4-F1
#
_entry.id   AF-A0A8C2VHZ4-F1
#
_cell.length_a   1.000
_cell.length_b   1.000
_cell.length_c   1.000
_cell.angle_alpha   90.00
_cell.angle_beta   90.00
_cell.angle_gamma   90.00
#
_symmetry.space_group_name_H-M   'P 1'
#
loop_
_entity.id
_entity.type
_entity.pdbx_description
1 polymer ?
#
loop_
_entity_poly.entity_id
_entity_poly.type
_entity_poly.pdbx_seq_one_letter_code
_entity_poly.pdbx_strand_id
1 'polypeptide(L)'
;MAPPKLHMLFCLSSCLVLVHPLERQAVTPVTHTQSAWIPGIQSLLPTESFHHTVIPKGSGPYSVGCTDLMSGYTNQSTFLRLYYPSQDEDFPEALWIPNKEYFLGISKVLGSPSILGKVLSALYGSKTVPAKWNSPLRTGEKYPLIIFSHGLGAFRTIYSAIGIELASHGFIVAAVEHRDESAAATYYFQDETAAESGNKSWLYFKSAHVYSEMLRKEQVQQRAEECSQALTLLLNLDEGKPVENVLDLQFDLQQLKGSLDRNKTAIIGHSFGGATVIQVLSEDKRFRCGIALDPWMFPLGEEVHSKICQPLFFINSEYFQSDDDIAKLKKFYQPHKERKMIAVRGSLHHNFVDFTFAPGNLVGQWLSLKGKIDSKVAMDIFNRASLAFLQKYLGLDKNFDQWNSLMEGDDENLILEDRFDVVTLSTTLQSSTETEKGNLR
;
A
#
# COMPACT_ATOMS: atom_id res chain seq x y z
N MET A 1 -9.53 -36.16 3.90
CA MET A 1 -8.19 -36.16 4.53
C MET A 1 -7.80 -34.70 4.74
N ALA A 2 -7.55 -34.30 5.98
CA ALA A 2 -7.36 -32.89 6.36
C ALA A 2 -6.00 -32.32 5.86
N PRO A 3 -5.92 -31.07 5.40
CA PRO A 3 -4.67 -30.40 5.06
C PRO A 3 -4.12 -29.56 6.25
N PRO A 4 -2.83 -29.17 6.19
CA PRO A 4 -1.93 -29.20 7.34
C PRO A 4 -1.94 -27.91 8.17
N LYS A 5 -2.41 -28.04 9.41
CA LYS A 5 -2.18 -27.07 10.50
C LYS A 5 -0.74 -27.20 11.01
N LEU A 6 0.27 -26.69 10.29
CA LEU A 6 1.63 -26.61 10.83
C LEU A 6 2.54 -25.60 10.12
N HIS A 7 2.07 -24.39 9.80
CA HIS A 7 2.95 -23.25 9.47
C HIS A 7 2.50 -21.93 10.15
N MET A 8 1.42 -21.98 10.94
CA MET A 8 0.83 -20.84 11.65
C MET A 8 0.93 -21.02 13.18
N LEU A 9 2.10 -21.49 13.66
CA LEU A 9 2.39 -21.56 15.10
C LEU A 9 3.87 -21.33 15.47
N PHE A 10 4.72 -20.90 14.53
CA PHE A 10 6.15 -20.64 14.78
C PHE A 10 6.53 -19.15 14.87
N CYS A 11 5.57 -18.23 14.88
CA CYS A 11 5.81 -16.79 15.04
C CYS A 11 5.41 -16.22 16.41
N LEU A 12 5.21 -17.07 17.43
CA LEU A 12 4.67 -16.65 18.74
C LEU A 12 5.56 -16.93 19.97
N SER A 13 6.85 -17.23 19.82
CA SER A 13 7.68 -17.58 20.99
C SER A 13 9.16 -17.14 21.00
N SER A 14 9.61 -16.22 20.15
CA SER A 14 11.01 -15.75 20.15
C SER A 14 11.22 -14.30 20.61
N CYS A 15 10.31 -13.78 21.45
CA CYS A 15 10.52 -12.57 22.26
C CYS A 15 10.42 -12.89 23.76
N LEU A 16 11.22 -13.83 24.26
CA LEU A 16 11.50 -13.98 25.68
C LEU A 16 12.98 -14.36 25.84
N VAL A 17 13.83 -13.36 26.08
CA VAL A 17 15.14 -13.58 26.67
C VAL A 17 14.92 -13.95 28.14
N LEU A 18 15.27 -15.19 28.46
CA LEU A 18 15.84 -15.68 29.72
C LEU A 18 15.60 -14.83 30.99
N VAL A 19 14.72 -15.30 31.86
CA VAL A 19 14.90 -15.18 33.32
C VAL A 19 14.53 -16.52 33.95
N HIS A 20 15.54 -17.26 34.44
CA HIS A 20 15.34 -18.43 35.29
C HIS A 20 14.76 -18.01 36.66
N PRO A 21 13.86 -18.81 37.27
CA PRO A 21 13.38 -18.56 38.62
C PRO A 21 14.36 -19.16 39.64
N LEU A 22 14.83 -18.35 40.59
CA LEU A 22 15.41 -18.81 41.85
C LEU A 22 14.49 -18.39 42.99
N GLU A 23 14.30 -19.32 43.91
CA GLU A 23 13.28 -19.36 44.96
C GLU A 23 13.29 -18.16 45.92
N ARG A 24 12.11 -17.91 46.49
CA ARG A 24 11.88 -16.97 47.60
C ARG A 24 12.68 -17.37 48.83
N GLN A 25 13.34 -16.40 49.46
CA GLN A 25 13.27 -16.20 50.92
C GLN A 25 13.44 -14.72 51.26
N ALA A 26 12.70 -14.29 52.28
CA ALA A 26 12.48 -12.90 52.66
C ALA A 26 13.68 -12.26 53.38
N VAL A 27 13.71 -10.91 53.39
CA VAL A 27 13.88 -9.99 54.54
C VAL A 27 14.23 -8.59 54.01
N THR A 28 13.66 -7.54 54.61
CA THR A 28 13.81 -6.10 54.30
C THR A 28 15.08 -5.48 54.93
N PRO A 29 15.23 -4.13 54.91
CA PRO A 29 15.81 -3.24 53.89
C PRO A 29 17.23 -2.77 54.29
N VAL A 30 17.93 -1.94 53.48
CA VAL A 30 18.88 -0.85 53.91
C VAL A 30 19.93 -0.48 52.82
N THR A 31 19.99 0.85 52.56
CA THR A 31 21.07 1.76 52.06
C THR A 31 21.89 1.54 50.78
N HIS A 32 21.98 2.66 50.05
CA HIS A 32 23.08 3.17 49.20
C HIS A 32 24.45 2.49 49.31
N THR A 33 25.11 2.29 48.16
CA THR A 33 26.51 2.71 47.89
C THR A 33 26.88 2.51 46.41
N GLN A 34 27.75 3.40 45.91
CA GLN A 34 28.38 3.41 44.59
C GLN A 34 29.52 2.37 44.47
N SER A 35 30.02 2.17 43.23
CA SER A 35 31.28 1.54 42.76
C SER A 35 31.10 0.15 42.12
N ALA A 36 31.88 -0.32 41.16
CA ALA A 36 32.83 0.22 40.19
C ALA A 36 33.13 -0.92 39.19
N TRP A 37 33.20 -0.60 37.90
CA TRP A 37 34.01 -1.18 36.81
C TRP A 37 34.31 -2.70 36.74
N ILE A 38 33.88 -3.33 35.64
CA ILE A 38 34.69 -4.32 34.88
C ILE A 38 34.54 -4.04 33.37
N PRO A 39 35.65 -3.89 32.61
CA PRO A 39 35.67 -3.54 31.19
C PRO A 39 35.69 -4.78 30.27
N GLY A 40 35.24 -4.60 29.02
CA GLY A 40 35.72 -5.39 27.89
C GLY A 40 34.76 -6.42 27.32
N ILE A 41 33.88 -5.97 26.40
CA ILE A 41 33.62 -6.65 25.11
C ILE A 41 33.38 -5.54 24.08
N GLN A 42 34.48 -4.94 23.61
CA GLN A 42 34.50 -4.02 22.47
C GLN A 42 35.45 -4.62 21.44
N SER A 43 34.97 -5.61 20.70
CA SER A 43 35.51 -6.07 19.41
C SER A 43 34.77 -7.36 19.02
N LEU A 44 34.48 -7.50 17.72
CA LEU A 44 33.72 -8.57 17.06
C LEU A 44 32.21 -8.29 16.86
N LEU A 45 31.91 -7.14 16.27
CA LEU A 45 30.85 -7.05 15.26
C LEU A 45 31.45 -6.34 14.04
N PRO A 46 31.33 -6.89 12.82
CA PRO A 46 31.65 -6.15 11.62
C PRO A 46 30.76 -4.90 11.61
N THR A 47 31.38 -3.73 11.52
CA THR A 47 30.69 -2.46 11.24
C THR A 47 30.22 -2.46 9.79
N GLU A 48 29.33 -3.37 9.43
CA GLU A 48 28.50 -3.21 8.24
C GLU A 48 27.36 -2.27 8.61
N SER A 49 27.60 -0.99 8.35
CA SER A 49 26.63 0.06 8.08
C SER A 49 25.18 -0.20 8.52
N PHE A 50 24.81 0.30 9.71
CA PHE A 50 23.42 0.67 10.00
C PHE A 50 23.03 1.87 9.12
N HIS A 51 22.92 1.67 7.80
CA HIS A 51 22.22 2.61 6.95
C HIS A 51 20.74 2.51 7.31
N HIS A 52 20.27 3.44 8.16
CA HIS A 52 18.85 3.70 8.30
C HIS A 52 18.31 4.05 6.91
N THR A 53 17.62 3.12 6.26
CA THR A 53 16.91 3.40 5.02
C THR A 53 15.77 4.37 5.34
N VAL A 54 15.90 5.61 4.87
CA VAL A 54 14.83 6.61 4.92
C VAL A 54 13.89 6.33 3.74
N ILE A 55 12.60 6.65 3.88
CA ILE A 55 11.66 6.64 2.75
C ILE A 55 12.26 7.48 1.62
N PRO A 56 12.38 6.95 0.39
CA PRO A 56 13.11 7.62 -0.67
C PRO A 56 12.43 8.92 -1.10
N LYS A 57 13.23 9.90 -1.52
CA LYS A 57 12.74 11.08 -2.22
C LYS A 57 12.23 10.68 -3.61
N GLY A 58 11.28 11.43 -4.13
CA GLY A 58 10.85 11.28 -5.53
C GLY A 58 12.00 11.57 -6.49
N SER A 59 12.07 10.80 -7.57
CA SER A 59 13.13 10.89 -8.57
C SER A 59 12.83 11.87 -9.71
N GLY A 60 11.59 12.34 -9.81
CA GLY A 60 11.16 13.29 -10.83
C GLY A 60 11.61 14.73 -10.55
N PRO A 61 11.40 15.63 -11.52
CA PRO A 61 11.92 17.00 -11.47
C PRO A 61 11.16 17.94 -10.52
N TYR A 62 9.97 17.57 -10.06
CA TYR A 62 9.15 18.43 -9.20
C TYR A 62 9.46 18.20 -7.72
N SER A 63 9.60 19.29 -6.96
CA SER A 63 9.49 19.21 -5.50
C SER A 63 8.09 18.77 -5.10
N VAL A 64 7.96 18.03 -4.00
CA VAL A 64 6.69 17.44 -3.59
C VAL A 64 6.19 18.08 -2.30
N GLY A 65 4.94 18.54 -2.33
CA GLY A 65 4.17 18.96 -1.18
C GLY A 65 3.24 17.86 -0.69
N CYS A 66 2.80 17.98 0.57
CA CYS A 66 1.85 17.07 1.18
C CYS A 66 0.88 17.83 2.10
N THR A 67 -0.40 17.47 2.05
CA THR A 67 -1.41 17.94 3.04
C THR A 67 -2.45 16.85 3.28
N ASP A 68 -3.29 17.02 4.31
CA ASP A 68 -4.43 16.16 4.56
C ASP A 68 -5.74 16.94 4.31
N LEU A 69 -6.75 16.27 3.77
CA LEU A 69 -8.06 16.85 3.51
C LEU A 69 -9.14 15.92 4.08
N MET A 70 -9.96 16.45 4.98
CA MET A 70 -11.20 15.82 5.40
C MET A 70 -12.37 16.75 5.07
N SER A 71 -13.32 16.26 4.28
CA SER A 71 -14.53 17.01 3.91
C SER A 71 -15.75 16.34 4.50
N GLY A 72 -16.55 17.13 5.22
CA GLY A 72 -17.71 16.67 5.97
C GLY A 72 -17.36 16.09 7.34
N TYR A 73 -18.40 15.75 8.09
CA TYR A 73 -18.32 15.14 9.42
C TYR A 73 -18.73 13.67 9.35
N THR A 74 -18.73 13.00 10.50
CA THR A 74 -19.12 11.60 10.68
C THR A 74 -18.21 10.61 9.94
N ASN A 75 -18.51 9.32 10.07
CA ASN A 75 -17.80 8.26 9.35
C ASN A 75 -18.12 8.21 7.84
N GLN A 76 -18.97 9.11 7.34
CA GLN A 76 -19.24 9.30 5.90
C GLN A 76 -18.37 10.41 5.28
N SER A 77 -17.51 11.06 6.06
CA SER A 77 -16.58 12.07 5.56
C SER A 77 -15.57 11.46 4.59
N THR A 78 -15.23 12.21 3.53
CA THR A 78 -14.11 11.86 2.68
C THR A 78 -12.82 12.28 3.37
N PHE A 79 -11.88 11.36 3.55
CA PHE A 79 -10.58 11.66 4.16
C PHE A 79 -9.43 11.13 3.31
N LEU A 80 -8.47 12.00 3.00
CA LEU A 80 -7.36 11.66 2.14
C LEU A 80 -6.10 12.46 2.48
N ARG A 81 -4.96 11.92 2.06
CA ARG A 81 -3.67 12.61 2.01
C ARG A 81 -3.37 12.97 0.56
N LEU A 82 -3.07 14.24 0.31
CA LEU A 82 -2.62 14.71 -1.00
C LEU A 82 -1.09 14.73 -1.06
N TYR A 83 -0.54 14.22 -2.15
CA TYR A 83 0.82 14.50 -2.61
C TYR A 83 0.72 15.24 -3.94
N TYR A 84 1.49 16.31 -4.12
CA TYR A 84 1.38 17.16 -5.29
C TYR A 84 2.69 17.87 -5.61
N PRO A 85 2.90 18.30 -6.87
CA PRO A 85 3.99 19.19 -7.23
C PRO A 85 3.87 20.51 -6.45
N SER A 86 4.83 20.81 -5.59
CA SER A 86 4.85 22.03 -4.79
C SER A 86 5.74 23.09 -5.39
N GLN A 87 5.61 24.31 -4.87
CA GLN A 87 6.59 25.36 -5.10
C GLN A 87 7.89 25.02 -4.33
N ASP A 88 9.02 25.47 -4.87
CA ASP A 88 10.33 25.18 -4.31
C ASP A 88 10.66 26.14 -3.17
N GLU A 89 10.00 25.92 -2.04
CA GLU A 89 10.15 26.73 -0.82
C GLU A 89 10.60 25.86 0.37
N ASP A 90 11.09 26.50 1.43
CA ASP A 90 11.55 25.83 2.65
C ASP A 90 10.37 25.62 3.60
N PHE A 91 9.79 24.42 3.54
CA PHE A 91 8.68 23.98 4.39
C PHE A 91 9.09 22.72 5.15
N PRO A 92 8.60 22.53 6.38
CA PRO A 92 8.91 21.33 7.15
C PRO A 92 8.43 20.07 6.44
N GLU A 93 9.18 18.97 6.60
CA GLU A 93 8.74 17.67 6.09
C GLU A 93 7.50 17.16 6.84
N ALA A 94 6.62 16.45 6.12
CA ALA A 94 5.42 15.87 6.69
C ALA A 94 5.73 14.70 7.63
N LEU A 95 5.00 14.60 8.74
CA LEU A 95 5.04 13.42 9.59
C LEU A 95 4.52 12.18 8.84
N TRP A 96 5.24 11.06 9.00
CA TRP A 96 4.88 9.79 8.38
C TRP A 96 3.61 9.20 8.99
N ILE A 97 3.57 9.04 10.32
CA ILE A 97 2.41 8.51 11.04
C ILE A 97 2.01 9.54 12.11
N PRO A 98 0.98 10.38 11.84
CA PRO A 98 0.78 11.63 12.58
C PRO A 98 0.09 11.48 13.95
N ASN A 99 -0.49 10.32 14.27
CA ASN A 99 -1.25 10.12 15.53
C ASN A 99 -0.92 8.77 16.15
N LYS A 100 -0.88 8.72 17.50
CA LYS A 100 -0.53 7.52 18.28
C LYS A 100 -1.51 6.36 18.07
N GLU A 101 -2.77 6.66 17.78
CA GLU A 101 -3.84 5.69 17.58
C GLU A 101 -3.62 4.82 16.34
N TYR A 102 -2.91 5.31 15.32
CA TYR A 102 -2.48 4.48 14.18
C TYR A 102 -1.53 3.37 14.63
N PHE A 103 -0.58 3.64 15.53
CA PHE A 103 0.31 2.61 16.08
C PHE A 103 -0.44 1.62 16.98
N LEU A 104 -1.44 2.08 17.74
CA LEU A 104 -2.35 1.20 18.47
C LEU A 104 -3.15 0.32 17.50
N GLY A 105 -3.65 0.88 16.40
CA GLY A 105 -4.32 0.15 15.33
C GLY A 105 -3.44 -0.94 14.71
N ILE A 106 -2.19 -0.61 14.39
CA ILE A 106 -1.19 -1.59 13.88
C ILE A 106 -1.02 -2.73 14.89
N SER A 107 -0.90 -2.44 16.19
CA SER A 107 -0.78 -3.49 17.21
C SER A 107 -2.01 -4.43 17.25
N LYS A 108 -3.22 -3.88 17.03
CA LYS A 108 -4.46 -4.67 16.95
C LYS A 108 -4.50 -5.56 15.70
N VAL A 109 -4.09 -5.02 14.55
CA VAL A 109 -3.99 -5.80 13.28
C VAL A 109 -3.03 -6.97 13.46
N LEU A 110 -1.90 -6.75 14.14
CA LEU A 110 -0.90 -7.79 14.43
C LEU A 110 -1.32 -8.76 15.55
N GLY A 111 -2.53 -8.63 16.12
CA GLY A 111 -2.98 -9.47 17.25
C GLY A 111 -2.10 -9.33 18.50
N SER A 112 -1.38 -8.21 18.63
CA SER A 112 -0.38 -7.99 19.67
C SER A 112 -0.90 -7.09 20.80
N PRO A 113 -0.34 -7.16 22.02
CA PRO A 113 -0.76 -6.28 23.11
C PRO A 113 -0.46 -4.80 22.81
N SER A 114 -1.23 -3.90 23.42
CA SER A 114 -1.14 -2.44 23.20
C SER A 114 0.23 -1.83 23.51
N ILE A 115 1.07 -2.53 24.30
CA ILE A 115 2.45 -2.13 24.56
C ILE A 115 3.27 -2.03 23.27
N LEU A 116 3.02 -2.91 22.29
CA LEU A 116 3.70 -2.86 21.00
C LEU A 116 3.39 -1.55 20.28
N GLY A 117 2.14 -1.10 20.30
CA GLY A 117 1.75 0.19 19.71
C GLY A 117 2.49 1.37 20.35
N LYS A 118 2.69 1.33 21.68
CA LYS A 118 3.49 2.36 22.39
C LYS A 118 4.97 2.33 21.97
N VAL A 119 5.55 1.13 21.83
CA VAL A 119 6.94 0.96 21.37
C VAL A 119 7.10 1.48 19.94
N LEU A 120 6.20 1.09 19.02
CA LEU A 120 6.21 1.58 17.64
C LEU A 120 6.05 3.11 17.58
N SER A 121 5.16 3.68 18.39
CA SER A 121 4.99 5.13 18.49
C SER A 121 6.25 5.83 18.98
N ALA A 122 7.00 5.24 19.92
CA ALA A 122 8.26 5.80 20.40
C ALA A 122 9.37 5.75 19.34
N LEU A 123 9.42 4.68 18.53
CA LEU A 123 10.42 4.49 17.48
C LEU A 123 10.15 5.33 16.23
N TYR A 124 8.87 5.44 15.84
CA TYR A 124 8.48 5.96 14.52
C TYR A 124 7.59 7.21 14.56
N GLY A 125 7.09 7.63 15.73
CA GLY A 125 6.13 8.73 15.85
C GLY A 125 6.68 10.12 15.47
N SER A 126 8.01 10.28 15.42
CA SER A 126 8.67 11.51 14.98
C SER A 126 9.31 11.41 13.58
N LYS A 127 9.12 10.28 12.88
CA LYS A 127 9.69 10.08 11.55
C LYS A 127 8.90 10.88 10.51
N THR A 128 9.62 11.49 9.58
CA THR A 128 9.09 12.27 8.47
C THR A 128 9.15 11.48 7.17
N VAL A 129 8.42 11.98 6.17
CA VAL A 129 8.51 11.58 4.76
C VAL A 129 9.07 12.76 3.96
N PRO A 130 9.79 12.53 2.86
CA PRO A 130 10.39 13.61 2.07
C PRO A 130 9.36 14.35 1.18
N ALA A 131 8.35 14.95 1.82
CA ALA A 131 7.34 15.80 1.22
C ALA A 131 7.10 17.03 2.12
N LYS A 132 7.03 18.20 1.52
CA LYS A 132 6.90 19.50 2.18
C LYS A 132 5.48 19.72 2.69
N TRP A 133 5.29 19.75 4.00
CA TRP A 133 3.97 19.84 4.63
C TRP A 133 3.32 21.21 4.39
N ASN A 134 2.11 21.20 3.82
CA ASN A 134 1.32 22.38 3.46
C ASN A 134 2.03 23.39 2.53
N SER A 135 3.08 22.98 1.83
CA SER A 135 3.74 23.84 0.84
C SER A 135 2.74 24.20 -0.28
N PRO A 136 2.78 25.44 -0.82
CA PRO A 136 1.88 25.83 -1.90
C PRO A 136 1.95 24.91 -3.12
N LEU A 137 0.81 24.70 -3.77
CA LEU A 137 0.76 23.96 -5.03
C LEU A 137 1.53 24.75 -6.11
N ARG A 138 2.32 24.05 -6.92
CA ARG A 138 2.95 24.64 -8.09
C ARG A 138 1.89 25.04 -9.11
N THR A 139 1.86 26.31 -9.49
CA THR A 139 0.88 26.87 -10.43
C THR A 139 1.42 26.88 -11.88
N GLY A 140 0.52 27.13 -12.84
CA GLY A 140 0.89 27.31 -14.26
C GLY A 140 0.73 26.07 -15.15
N GLU A 141 0.31 24.94 -14.60
CA GLU A 141 0.02 23.71 -15.34
C GLU A 141 -1.15 22.94 -14.72
N LYS A 142 -1.73 22.02 -15.51
CA LYS A 142 -2.76 21.10 -15.05
C LYS A 142 -2.15 19.73 -14.86
N TYR A 143 -2.47 19.07 -13.75
CA TYR A 143 -1.90 17.78 -13.39
C TYR A 143 -2.90 16.64 -13.62
N PRO A 144 -2.45 15.49 -14.17
CA PRO A 144 -3.20 14.26 -14.05
C PRO A 144 -3.44 13.91 -12.57
N LEU A 145 -4.57 13.26 -12.30
CA LEU A 145 -5.02 12.91 -10.95
C LEU A 145 -4.97 11.39 -10.73
N ILE A 146 -4.41 10.97 -9.61
CA ILE A 146 -4.41 9.58 -9.15
C ILE A 146 -5.16 9.49 -7.83
N ILE A 147 -6.20 8.65 -7.76
CA ILE A 147 -6.76 8.21 -6.49
C ILE A 147 -6.00 6.96 -6.06
N PHE A 148 -5.51 6.93 -4.82
CA PHE A 148 -4.77 5.79 -4.27
C PHE A 148 -5.56 5.11 -3.15
N SER A 149 -5.68 3.78 -3.22
CA SER A 149 -6.36 2.96 -2.21
C SER A 149 -5.38 2.07 -1.45
N HIS A 150 -5.39 2.15 -0.11
CA HIS A 150 -4.47 1.41 0.74
C HIS A 150 -4.84 -0.08 0.89
N GLY A 151 -3.93 -0.92 1.39
CA GLY A 151 -4.21 -2.33 1.73
C GLY A 151 -5.00 -2.53 3.04
N LEU A 152 -5.30 -3.79 3.37
CA LEU A 152 -5.92 -4.16 4.64
C LEU A 152 -4.97 -3.85 5.82
N GLY A 153 -5.48 -3.29 6.92
CA GLY A 153 -4.68 -2.90 8.09
C GLY A 153 -3.77 -1.70 7.84
N ALA A 154 -3.82 -1.09 6.65
CA ALA A 154 -3.09 0.12 6.30
C ALA A 154 -3.91 1.39 6.61
N PHE A 155 -3.42 2.54 6.17
CA PHE A 155 -4.10 3.84 6.21
C PHE A 155 -3.41 4.81 5.23
N ARG A 156 -3.91 6.04 5.06
CA ARG A 156 -3.51 6.93 3.94
C ARG A 156 -2.04 7.31 3.85
N THR A 157 -1.27 7.14 4.93
CA THR A 157 0.10 7.68 5.03
C THR A 157 1.21 6.67 4.80
N ILE A 158 0.90 5.37 4.62
CA ILE A 158 1.92 4.29 4.58
C ILE A 158 2.35 3.87 3.16
N TYR A 159 1.98 4.66 2.15
CA TYR A 159 2.39 4.51 0.73
C TYR A 159 3.03 5.81 0.22
N SER A 160 3.67 6.57 1.10
CA SER A 160 4.28 7.85 0.75
C SER A 160 5.41 7.71 -0.27
N ALA A 161 6.17 6.61 -0.28
CA ALA A 161 7.19 6.39 -1.32
C ALA A 161 6.60 6.42 -2.74
N ILE A 162 5.44 5.80 -2.94
CA ILE A 162 4.72 5.78 -4.23
C ILE A 162 4.08 7.15 -4.50
N GLY A 163 3.38 7.72 -3.51
CA GLY A 163 2.71 9.01 -3.66
C GLY A 163 3.68 10.15 -3.98
N ILE A 164 4.84 10.17 -3.33
CA ILE A 164 5.91 11.15 -3.54
C ILE A 164 6.57 10.95 -4.89
N GLU A 165 6.85 9.70 -5.30
CA GLU A 165 7.42 9.44 -6.62
C GLU A 165 6.51 9.95 -7.74
N LEU A 166 5.23 9.57 -7.72
CA LEU A 166 4.25 10.01 -8.70
C LEU A 166 4.09 11.55 -8.67
N ALA A 167 4.01 12.16 -7.49
CA ALA A 167 3.93 13.62 -7.40
C ALA A 167 5.20 14.32 -7.95
N SER A 168 6.38 13.76 -7.73
CA SER A 168 7.63 14.30 -8.26
C SER A 168 7.72 14.25 -9.79
N HIS A 169 6.85 13.45 -10.44
CA HIS A 169 6.70 13.35 -11.90
C HIS A 169 5.53 14.16 -12.46
N GLY A 170 4.87 14.98 -11.64
CA GLY A 170 3.82 15.91 -12.08
C GLY A 170 2.41 15.35 -11.98
N PHE A 171 2.13 14.49 -11.00
CA PHE A 171 0.77 14.02 -10.70
C PHE A 171 0.26 14.62 -9.38
N ILE A 172 -1.05 14.87 -9.27
CA ILE A 172 -1.69 15.01 -7.97
C ILE A 172 -2.13 13.61 -7.54
N VAL A 173 -1.74 13.16 -6.34
CA VAL A 173 -2.08 11.85 -5.78
C VAL A 173 -2.90 12.03 -4.52
N ALA A 174 -4.09 11.44 -4.49
CA ALA A 174 -4.98 11.46 -3.34
C ALA A 174 -5.09 10.06 -2.73
N ALA A 175 -4.33 9.80 -1.67
CA ALA A 175 -4.39 8.56 -0.91
C ALA A 175 -5.58 8.59 0.06
N VAL A 176 -6.63 7.84 -0.25
CA VAL A 176 -7.86 7.77 0.54
C VAL A 176 -7.61 6.98 1.82
N GLU A 177 -8.13 7.45 2.95
CA GLU A 177 -8.26 6.65 4.17
C GLU A 177 -9.68 6.09 4.24
N HIS A 178 -9.81 4.77 4.15
CA HIS A 178 -11.11 4.11 4.08
C HIS A 178 -11.81 4.03 5.44
N ARG A 179 -13.14 4.14 5.47
CA ARG A 179 -14.00 4.03 6.68
C ARG A 179 -14.74 2.71 6.78
N ASP A 180 -14.33 1.74 5.97
CA ASP A 180 -14.87 0.38 5.88
C ASP A 180 -14.39 -0.55 7.02
N GLU A 181 -13.75 -0.02 8.07
CA GLU A 181 -13.11 -0.78 9.16
C GLU A 181 -11.97 -1.71 8.67
N SER A 182 -11.46 -1.53 7.44
CA SER A 182 -10.26 -2.21 6.93
C SER A 182 -8.97 -1.53 7.38
N ALA A 183 -9.00 -0.23 7.68
CA ALA A 183 -7.83 0.51 8.15
C ALA A 183 -7.40 0.05 9.56
N ALA A 184 -6.09 0.06 9.86
CA ALA A 184 -5.60 -0.25 11.22
C ALA A 184 -6.29 0.64 12.27
N ALA A 185 -6.34 1.93 11.97
CA ALA A 185 -7.15 2.92 12.64
C ALA A 185 -7.51 4.02 11.63
N THR A 186 -8.57 4.74 11.91
CA THR A 186 -8.94 5.97 11.22
C THR A 186 -9.81 6.81 12.14
N TYR A 187 -10.04 8.08 11.83
CA TYR A 187 -10.85 8.95 12.67
C TYR A 187 -11.79 9.85 11.89
N TYR A 188 -12.78 10.37 12.57
CA TYR A 188 -13.69 11.40 12.08
C TYR A 188 -14.13 12.30 13.24
N PHE A 189 -14.89 13.35 12.95
CA PHE A 189 -15.52 14.19 13.97
C PHE A 189 -17.03 13.96 13.98
N GLN A 190 -17.64 13.82 15.16
CA GLN A 190 -19.08 13.55 15.27
C GLN A 190 -19.92 14.70 14.70
N ASP A 191 -19.44 15.93 14.88
CA ASP A 191 -20.04 17.18 14.46
C ASP A 191 -18.96 18.28 14.34
N GLU A 192 -19.39 19.48 13.97
CA GLU A 192 -18.54 20.68 13.84
C GLU A 192 -17.84 21.03 15.16
N THR A 193 -18.56 21.02 16.28
CA THR A 193 -17.98 21.28 17.62
C THR A 193 -16.81 20.32 17.94
N ALA A 194 -16.95 19.05 17.58
CA ALA A 194 -15.90 18.06 17.75
C ALA A 194 -14.70 18.33 16.83
N ALA A 195 -14.92 18.86 15.62
CA ALA A 195 -13.85 19.26 14.71
C ALA A 195 -13.08 20.48 15.23
N GLU A 196 -13.79 21.54 15.63
CA GLU A 196 -13.20 22.78 16.18
C GLU A 196 -12.35 22.51 17.44
N SER A 197 -12.80 21.58 18.29
CA SER A 197 -12.07 21.18 19.50
C SER A 197 -11.00 20.09 19.24
N GLY A 198 -10.87 19.61 18.01
CA GLY A 198 -9.95 18.53 17.65
C GLY A 198 -10.27 17.18 18.27
N ASN A 199 -11.50 16.97 18.75
CA ASN A 199 -11.99 15.76 19.43
C ASN A 199 -12.29 14.63 18.43
N LYS A 200 -11.24 13.89 18.06
CA LYS A 200 -11.30 12.78 17.11
C LYS A 200 -12.03 11.56 17.67
N SER A 201 -13.02 11.06 16.94
CA SER A 201 -13.62 9.74 17.15
C SER A 201 -12.91 8.70 16.30
N TRP A 202 -12.34 7.68 16.95
CA TRP A 202 -11.51 6.66 16.29
C TRP A 202 -12.28 5.39 15.97
N LEU A 203 -12.17 4.94 14.73
CA LEU A 203 -12.56 3.62 14.27
C LEU A 203 -11.29 2.76 14.13
N TYR A 204 -11.38 1.50 14.52
CA TYR A 204 -10.26 0.56 14.48
C TYR A 204 -10.58 -0.63 13.59
N PHE A 205 -9.52 -1.28 13.11
CA PHE A 205 -9.61 -2.50 12.34
C PHE A 205 -10.56 -3.53 12.97
N LYS A 206 -11.52 -4.02 12.18
CA LYS A 206 -12.39 -5.12 12.58
C LYS A 206 -11.80 -6.44 12.15
N SER A 207 -11.31 -7.20 13.13
CA SER A 207 -10.88 -8.57 12.92
C SER A 207 -12.09 -9.46 12.67
N ALA A 208 -12.12 -10.12 11.51
CA ALA A 208 -13.13 -11.11 11.22
C ALA A 208 -12.69 -12.44 11.85
N HIS A 209 -13.37 -12.88 12.92
CA HIS A 209 -13.09 -14.17 13.57
C HIS A 209 -13.32 -15.39 12.65
N VAL A 210 -13.99 -15.17 11.51
CA VAL A 210 -14.13 -16.10 10.38
C VAL A 210 -14.04 -15.23 9.13
N TYR A 211 -13.29 -15.64 8.11
CA TYR A 211 -13.21 -14.97 6.81
C TYR A 211 -14.62 -14.86 6.19
N SER A 212 -15.36 -13.81 6.53
CA SER A 212 -16.66 -13.54 5.94
C SER A 212 -16.41 -12.91 4.59
N GLU A 213 -16.55 -13.72 3.54
CA GLU A 213 -16.54 -13.27 2.14
C GLU A 213 -17.53 -12.11 1.94
N MET A 214 -18.70 -12.19 2.57
CA MET A 214 -19.71 -11.14 2.57
C MET A 214 -19.19 -9.81 3.14
N LEU A 215 -18.51 -9.84 4.29
CA LEU A 215 -17.93 -8.62 4.88
C LEU A 215 -16.88 -8.00 3.94
N ARG A 216 -15.99 -8.81 3.35
CA ARG A 216 -14.96 -8.29 2.44
C ARG A 216 -15.57 -7.73 1.16
N LYS A 217 -16.64 -8.34 0.66
CA LYS A 217 -17.39 -7.83 -0.49
C LYS A 217 -18.08 -6.49 -0.19
N GLU A 218 -18.75 -6.36 0.96
CA GLU A 218 -19.35 -5.09 1.39
C GLU A 218 -18.28 -4.00 1.54
N GLN A 219 -17.14 -4.34 2.14
CA GLN A 219 -16.02 -3.42 2.30
C GLN A 219 -15.44 -2.97 0.94
N VAL A 220 -15.24 -3.87 -0.03
CA VAL A 220 -14.69 -3.46 -1.34
C VAL A 220 -15.64 -2.52 -2.10
N GLN A 221 -16.95 -2.72 -1.94
CA GLN A 221 -17.97 -1.84 -2.50
C GLN A 221 -17.95 -0.46 -1.82
N GLN A 222 -17.90 -0.41 -0.49
CA GLN A 222 -17.74 0.85 0.24
C GLN A 222 -16.46 1.59 -0.17
N ARG A 223 -15.33 0.87 -0.30
CA ARG A 223 -14.06 1.46 -0.75
C ARG A 223 -14.16 2.07 -2.15
N ALA A 224 -14.90 1.43 -3.04
CA ALA A 224 -15.11 1.93 -4.39
C ALA A 224 -15.95 3.21 -4.41
N GLU A 225 -16.97 3.28 -3.55
CA GLU A 225 -17.74 4.49 -3.33
C GLU A 225 -16.86 5.61 -2.76
N GLU A 226 -16.06 5.34 -1.72
CA GLU A 226 -15.15 6.32 -1.11
C GLU A 226 -14.11 6.87 -2.11
N CYS A 227 -13.55 6.02 -2.99
CA CYS A 227 -12.67 6.47 -4.07
C CYS A 227 -13.40 7.37 -5.08
N SER A 228 -14.66 7.05 -5.41
CA SER A 228 -15.49 7.82 -6.34
C SER A 228 -15.94 9.16 -5.72
N GLN A 229 -16.19 9.18 -4.40
CA GLN A 229 -16.45 10.39 -3.62
C GLN A 229 -15.21 11.28 -3.55
N ALA A 230 -14.02 10.71 -3.29
CA ALA A 230 -12.76 11.46 -3.31
C ALA A 230 -12.47 12.09 -4.68
N LEU A 231 -12.71 11.37 -5.78
CA LEU A 231 -12.62 11.93 -7.12
C LEU A 231 -13.60 13.10 -7.31
N THR A 232 -14.87 12.93 -6.88
CA THR A 232 -15.89 13.98 -6.97
C THR A 232 -15.51 15.22 -6.17
N LEU A 233 -14.96 15.04 -4.96
CA LEU A 233 -14.48 16.12 -4.11
C LEU A 233 -13.38 16.95 -4.79
N LEU A 234 -12.40 16.27 -5.40
CA LEU A 234 -11.28 16.94 -6.07
C LEU A 234 -11.71 17.63 -7.38
N LEU A 235 -12.65 17.04 -8.13
CA LEU A 235 -13.24 17.70 -9.31
C LEU A 235 -14.07 18.92 -8.91
N ASN A 236 -14.78 18.89 -7.77
CA ASN A 236 -15.49 20.05 -7.24
C ASN A 236 -14.53 21.18 -6.85
N LEU A 237 -13.40 20.84 -6.19
CA LEU A 237 -12.33 21.79 -5.89
C LEU A 237 -11.74 22.42 -7.15
N ASP A 238 -11.47 21.61 -8.18
CA ASP A 238 -10.99 22.10 -9.48
C ASP A 238 -12.00 23.03 -10.17
N GLU A 239 -13.30 22.80 -10.00
CA GLU A 239 -14.36 23.71 -10.46
C GLU A 239 -14.47 25.00 -9.65
N GLY A 240 -13.75 25.11 -8.52
CA GLY A 240 -13.84 26.22 -7.59
C GLY A 240 -15.11 26.21 -6.75
N LYS A 241 -15.74 25.03 -6.56
CA LYS A 241 -16.83 24.90 -5.60
C LYS A 241 -16.26 25.02 -4.18
N PRO A 242 -16.99 25.69 -3.27
CA PRO A 242 -16.56 25.80 -1.89
C PRO A 242 -16.55 24.41 -1.25
N VAL A 243 -15.40 24.03 -0.71
CA VAL A 243 -15.19 22.82 0.09
C VAL A 243 -14.43 23.26 1.32
N GLU A 244 -14.93 22.86 2.47
CA GLU A 244 -14.31 23.12 3.75
C GLU A 244 -13.42 21.93 4.13
N ASN A 245 -12.18 22.22 4.57
CA ASN A 245 -11.36 21.23 5.23
C ASN A 245 -11.66 21.28 6.73
N VAL A 246 -12.26 20.22 7.28
CA VAL A 246 -12.53 20.16 8.73
C VAL A 246 -11.23 19.95 9.54
N LEU A 247 -10.10 19.77 8.86
CA LEU A 247 -8.76 19.82 9.44
C LEU A 247 -8.26 21.26 9.28
N ASP A 248 -8.20 22.01 10.37
CA ASP A 248 -7.64 23.37 10.42
C ASP A 248 -6.14 23.35 10.05
N LEU A 249 -5.86 23.40 8.74
CA LEU A 249 -4.53 23.30 8.14
C LEU A 249 -4.27 24.52 7.25
N GLN A 250 -3.00 24.91 7.16
CA GLN A 250 -2.57 26.12 6.46
C GLN A 250 -2.62 26.04 4.93
N PHE A 251 -2.91 24.86 4.37
CA PHE A 251 -2.98 24.69 2.92
C PHE A 251 -4.32 25.22 2.37
N ASP A 252 -4.27 26.28 1.57
CA ASP A 252 -5.45 26.83 0.91
C ASP A 252 -5.92 25.92 -0.23
N LEU A 253 -7.11 25.31 -0.07
CA LEU A 253 -7.72 24.44 -1.06
C LEU A 253 -8.08 25.16 -2.38
N GLN A 254 -8.24 26.49 -2.38
CA GLN A 254 -8.52 27.25 -3.60
C GLN A 254 -7.37 27.15 -4.62
N GLN A 255 -6.17 26.78 -4.18
CA GLN A 255 -5.04 26.51 -5.07
C GLN A 255 -5.31 25.35 -6.05
N LEU A 256 -6.22 24.44 -5.72
CA LEU A 256 -6.61 23.33 -6.61
C LEU A 256 -7.58 23.76 -7.73
N LYS A 257 -8.09 25.00 -7.69
CA LYS A 257 -9.00 25.50 -8.72
C LYS A 257 -8.31 25.57 -10.08
N GLY A 258 -8.85 24.85 -11.06
CA GLY A 258 -8.31 24.78 -12.42
C GLY A 258 -6.97 24.05 -12.54
N SER A 259 -6.54 23.32 -11.51
CA SER A 259 -5.24 22.62 -11.48
C SER A 259 -5.29 21.18 -11.99
N LEU A 260 -6.46 20.60 -12.27
CA LEU A 260 -6.61 19.20 -12.67
C LEU A 260 -6.84 19.04 -14.18
N ASP A 261 -6.13 18.09 -14.79
CA ASP A 261 -6.51 17.53 -16.09
C ASP A 261 -7.57 16.45 -15.89
N ARG A 262 -8.84 16.85 -15.98
CA ARG A 262 -10.02 16.01 -15.71
C ARG A 262 -10.13 14.79 -16.63
N ASN A 263 -9.46 14.80 -17.79
CA ASN A 263 -9.46 13.68 -18.73
C ASN A 263 -8.36 12.67 -18.43
N LYS A 264 -7.51 12.93 -17.43
CA LYS A 264 -6.34 12.13 -17.08
C LYS A 264 -6.39 11.67 -15.64
N THR A 265 -7.42 10.88 -15.33
CA THR A 265 -7.67 10.32 -14.01
C THR A 265 -7.37 8.83 -13.99
N ALA A 266 -6.62 8.38 -12.99
CA ALA A 266 -6.31 6.97 -12.77
C ALA A 266 -6.59 6.57 -11.31
N ILE A 267 -6.71 5.26 -11.10
CA ILE A 267 -6.77 4.69 -9.75
C ILE A 267 -5.64 3.68 -9.56
N ILE A 268 -4.96 3.76 -8.43
CA ILE A 268 -3.91 2.82 -8.04
C ILE A 268 -4.27 2.27 -6.66
N GLY A 269 -3.91 1.03 -6.37
CA GLY A 269 -4.10 0.52 -5.03
C GLY A 269 -3.34 -0.76 -4.78
N HIS A 270 -3.01 -0.99 -3.51
CA HIS A 270 -2.21 -2.14 -3.08
C HIS A 270 -3.03 -3.15 -2.28
N SER A 271 -2.84 -4.45 -2.52
CA SER A 271 -3.48 -5.53 -1.76
C SER A 271 -5.01 -5.41 -1.83
N PHE A 272 -5.70 -5.16 -0.72
CA PHE A 272 -7.13 -4.83 -0.73
C PHE A 272 -7.44 -3.59 -1.60
N GLY A 273 -6.53 -2.62 -1.65
CA GLY A 273 -6.61 -1.49 -2.58
C GLY A 273 -6.51 -1.89 -4.04
N GLY A 274 -5.80 -2.98 -4.38
CA GLY A 274 -5.78 -3.56 -5.72
C GLY A 274 -7.13 -4.16 -6.10
N ALA A 275 -7.84 -4.77 -5.15
CA ALA A 275 -9.23 -5.17 -5.35
C ALA A 275 -10.14 -3.95 -5.55
N THR A 276 -9.95 -2.89 -4.78
CA THR A 276 -10.71 -1.63 -4.93
C THR A 276 -10.49 -0.99 -6.29
N VAL A 277 -9.27 -1.00 -6.85
CA VAL A 277 -9.02 -0.57 -8.24
C VAL A 277 -9.98 -1.27 -9.21
N ILE A 278 -10.08 -2.58 -9.11
CA ILE A 278 -10.94 -3.41 -9.97
C ILE A 278 -12.41 -3.06 -9.77
N GLN A 279 -12.86 -2.97 -8.51
CA GLN A 279 -14.25 -2.63 -8.18
C GLN A 279 -14.62 -1.26 -8.73
N VAL A 280 -13.79 -0.23 -8.50
CA VAL A 280 -14.00 1.15 -8.98
C VAL A 280 -14.08 1.19 -10.50
N LEU A 281 -13.16 0.55 -11.22
CA LEU A 281 -13.20 0.57 -12.70
C LEU A 281 -14.47 -0.08 -13.26
N SER A 282 -15.07 -1.02 -12.51
CA SER A 282 -16.33 -1.65 -12.87
C SER A 282 -17.55 -0.74 -12.68
N GLU A 283 -17.47 0.26 -11.80
CA GLU A 283 -18.58 1.12 -11.37
C GLU A 283 -18.47 2.57 -11.87
N ASP A 284 -17.26 3.14 -11.95
CA ASP A 284 -17.03 4.53 -12.30
C ASP A 284 -16.16 4.67 -13.56
N LYS A 285 -16.78 5.17 -14.63
CA LYS A 285 -16.16 5.36 -15.95
C LYS A 285 -15.34 6.65 -16.08
N ARG A 286 -15.32 7.50 -15.05
CA ARG A 286 -14.47 8.68 -15.03
C ARG A 286 -13.00 8.29 -14.98
N PHE A 287 -12.65 7.23 -14.24
CA PHE A 287 -11.30 6.66 -14.23
C PHE A 287 -10.95 6.06 -15.58
N ARG A 288 -9.81 6.48 -16.14
CA ARG A 288 -9.37 6.12 -17.50
C ARG A 288 -8.56 4.84 -17.57
N CYS A 289 -7.80 4.53 -16.53
CA CYS A 289 -7.04 3.29 -16.37
C CYS A 289 -6.81 3.00 -14.88
N GLY A 290 -6.36 1.79 -14.55
CA GLY A 290 -5.97 1.46 -13.19
C GLY A 290 -4.77 0.55 -13.06
N ILE A 291 -4.10 0.63 -11.91
CA ILE A 291 -2.94 -0.20 -11.56
C ILE A 291 -3.22 -0.88 -10.23
N ALA A 292 -3.31 -2.20 -10.26
CA ALA A 292 -3.49 -3.05 -9.10
C ALA A 292 -2.13 -3.60 -8.66
N LEU A 293 -1.60 -3.08 -7.55
CA LEU A 293 -0.35 -3.50 -6.94
C LEU A 293 -0.64 -4.70 -6.04
N ASP A 294 -0.18 -5.88 -6.45
CA ASP A 294 -0.30 -7.14 -5.72
C ASP A 294 -1.72 -7.39 -5.18
N PRO A 295 -2.75 -7.38 -6.05
CA PRO A 295 -4.14 -7.35 -5.63
C PRO A 295 -4.52 -8.58 -4.83
N TRP A 296 -5.25 -8.36 -3.74
CA TRP A 296 -5.90 -9.43 -2.99
C TRP A 296 -7.29 -9.68 -3.59
N MET A 297 -7.43 -10.73 -4.39
CA MET A 297 -8.64 -10.96 -5.21
C MET A 297 -9.87 -11.47 -4.44
N PHE A 298 -9.69 -11.95 -3.21
CA PHE A 298 -10.75 -12.53 -2.38
C PHE A 298 -12.02 -11.67 -2.19
N PRO A 299 -11.94 -10.33 -2.05
CA PRO A 299 -13.13 -9.49 -1.81
C PRO A 299 -14.05 -9.31 -3.03
N LEU A 300 -13.60 -9.69 -4.23
CA LEU A 300 -14.29 -9.38 -5.48
C LEU A 300 -15.29 -10.48 -5.86
N GLY A 301 -16.47 -10.06 -6.32
CA GLY A 301 -17.41 -10.95 -6.96
C GLY A 301 -17.02 -11.25 -8.42
N GLU A 302 -17.36 -12.43 -8.93
CA GLU A 302 -17.05 -12.85 -10.31
C GLU A 302 -17.63 -11.91 -11.40
N GLU A 303 -18.67 -11.13 -11.07
CA GLU A 303 -19.32 -10.18 -11.97
C GLU A 303 -18.41 -9.04 -12.47
N VAL A 304 -17.29 -8.77 -11.80
CA VAL A 304 -16.40 -7.64 -12.16
C VAL A 304 -15.56 -7.94 -13.40
N HIS A 305 -15.26 -9.21 -13.69
CA HIS A 305 -14.36 -9.63 -14.79
C HIS A 305 -14.81 -9.09 -16.16
N SER A 306 -16.13 -9.06 -16.41
CA SER A 306 -16.70 -8.62 -17.69
C SER A 306 -16.95 -7.11 -17.77
N LYS A 307 -17.00 -6.38 -16.65
CA LYS A 307 -17.47 -4.99 -16.58
C LYS A 307 -16.38 -3.91 -16.80
N ILE A 308 -15.12 -4.30 -16.76
CA ILE A 308 -14.00 -3.36 -16.88
C ILE A 308 -13.57 -3.25 -18.35
N CYS A 309 -13.75 -2.06 -18.93
CA CYS A 309 -13.31 -1.76 -20.31
C CYS A 309 -11.98 -1.00 -20.32
N GLN A 310 -11.67 -0.30 -19.25
CA GLN A 310 -10.46 0.49 -19.10
C GLN A 310 -9.21 -0.40 -19.07
N PRO A 311 -8.05 0.11 -19.53
CA PRO A 311 -6.76 -0.55 -19.34
C PRO A 311 -6.49 -0.82 -17.85
N LEU A 312 -6.00 -2.03 -17.56
CA LEU A 312 -5.70 -2.48 -16.20
C LEU A 312 -4.32 -3.16 -16.15
N PHE A 313 -3.48 -2.71 -15.23
CA PHE A 313 -2.14 -3.27 -15.01
C PHE A 313 -2.06 -3.97 -13.65
N PHE A 314 -1.58 -5.21 -13.65
CA PHE A 314 -1.23 -5.94 -12.44
C PHE A 314 0.28 -5.92 -12.22
N ILE A 315 0.73 -5.40 -11.07
CA ILE A 315 2.14 -5.42 -10.69
C ILE A 315 2.24 -6.24 -9.41
N ASN A 316 2.77 -7.45 -9.52
CA ASN A 316 2.77 -8.43 -8.43
C ASN A 316 4.14 -8.52 -7.74
N SER A 317 4.13 -8.95 -6.48
CA SER A 317 5.33 -9.50 -5.87
C SER A 317 5.53 -10.97 -6.26
N GLU A 318 6.73 -11.53 -6.10
CA GLU A 318 7.00 -12.93 -6.48
C GLU A 318 6.24 -13.92 -5.59
N TYR A 319 6.10 -13.62 -4.30
CA TYR A 319 5.68 -14.63 -3.30
C TYR A 319 4.27 -14.46 -2.73
N PHE A 320 3.52 -13.43 -3.13
CA PHE A 320 2.18 -13.19 -2.59
C PHE A 320 1.08 -13.94 -3.33
N GLN A 321 1.15 -13.97 -4.66
CA GLN A 321 0.11 -14.57 -5.49
C GLN A 321 0.22 -16.09 -5.50
N SER A 322 -0.88 -16.79 -5.24
CA SER A 322 -0.99 -18.23 -5.50
C SER A 322 -1.37 -18.51 -6.96
N ASP A 323 -1.21 -19.74 -7.42
CA ASP A 323 -1.65 -20.15 -8.78
C ASP A 323 -3.16 -19.88 -8.99
N ASP A 324 -3.98 -20.09 -7.95
CA ASP A 324 -5.42 -19.80 -7.98
C ASP A 324 -5.70 -18.30 -8.11
N ASP A 325 -4.90 -17.45 -7.47
CA ASP A 325 -5.04 -16.00 -7.59
C ASP A 325 -4.63 -15.52 -8.98
N ILE A 326 -3.53 -16.05 -9.53
CA ILE A 326 -3.13 -15.75 -10.91
C ILE A 326 -4.19 -16.21 -11.92
N ALA A 327 -4.80 -17.39 -11.72
CA ALA A 327 -5.91 -17.85 -12.55
C ALA A 327 -7.09 -16.87 -12.53
N LYS A 328 -7.41 -16.26 -11.37
CA LYS A 328 -8.43 -15.20 -11.29
C LYS A 328 -8.00 -13.93 -12.03
N LEU A 329 -6.74 -13.51 -11.91
CA LEU A 329 -6.23 -12.35 -12.64
C LEU A 329 -6.29 -12.55 -14.16
N LYS A 330 -5.96 -13.75 -14.64
CA LYS A 330 -6.04 -14.12 -16.07
C LYS A 330 -7.48 -14.03 -16.62
N LYS A 331 -8.53 -14.15 -15.81
CA LYS A 331 -9.93 -13.96 -16.26
C LYS A 331 -10.23 -12.54 -16.78
N PHE A 332 -9.42 -11.54 -16.43
CA PHE A 332 -9.57 -10.17 -16.94
C PHE A 332 -9.05 -10.00 -18.37
N TYR A 333 -8.26 -10.95 -18.88
CA TYR A 333 -7.77 -10.95 -20.25
C TYR A 333 -8.88 -11.44 -21.17
N GLN A 334 -9.48 -10.49 -21.88
CA GLN A 334 -10.54 -10.74 -22.85
C GLN A 334 -10.19 -10.01 -24.15
N PRO A 335 -10.66 -10.50 -25.32
CA PRO A 335 -10.44 -9.81 -26.58
C PRO A 335 -10.83 -8.32 -26.48
N HIS A 336 -10.00 -7.44 -27.06
CA HIS A 336 -10.19 -5.99 -27.07
C HIS A 336 -10.09 -5.28 -25.71
N LYS A 337 -9.63 -5.95 -24.65
CA LYS A 337 -9.33 -5.32 -23.36
C LYS A 337 -7.84 -5.26 -23.11
N GLU A 338 -7.34 -4.07 -22.85
CA GLU A 338 -5.91 -3.86 -22.56
C GLU A 338 -5.57 -4.32 -21.14
N ARG A 339 -4.74 -5.36 -21.04
CA ARG A 339 -4.25 -5.93 -19.78
C ARG A 339 -2.76 -6.09 -19.83
N LYS A 340 -2.11 -5.85 -18.70
CA LYS A 340 -0.69 -6.13 -18.49
C LYS A 340 -0.53 -6.79 -17.13
N MET A 341 0.49 -7.63 -17.00
CA MET A 341 0.87 -8.25 -15.74
C MET A 341 2.38 -8.42 -15.71
N ILE A 342 3.00 -8.00 -14.61
CA ILE A 342 4.40 -8.28 -14.30
C ILE A 342 4.51 -8.80 -12.86
N ALA A 343 5.56 -9.56 -12.57
CA ALA A 343 5.93 -9.91 -11.21
C ALA A 343 7.41 -9.58 -10.96
N VAL A 344 7.72 -8.92 -9.85
CA VAL A 344 9.10 -8.52 -9.52
C VAL A 344 9.79 -9.64 -8.73
N ARG A 345 10.84 -10.20 -9.30
CA ARG A 345 11.65 -11.27 -8.72
C ARG A 345 12.21 -10.88 -7.36
N GLY A 346 12.14 -11.81 -6.42
CA GLY A 346 12.68 -11.67 -5.07
C GLY A 346 11.89 -10.73 -4.16
N SER A 347 10.79 -10.13 -4.63
CA SER A 347 9.99 -9.19 -3.86
C SER A 347 8.91 -9.87 -3.02
N LEU A 348 8.54 -9.23 -1.90
CA LEU A 348 7.47 -9.61 -1.00
C LEU A 348 6.31 -8.62 -1.08
N HIS A 349 5.14 -9.02 -0.59
CA HIS A 349 3.95 -8.18 -0.48
C HIS A 349 4.20 -6.83 0.23
N HIS A 350 5.10 -6.82 1.22
CA HIS A 350 5.42 -5.60 1.96
C HIS A 350 6.38 -4.65 1.22
N ASN A 351 6.99 -5.04 0.10
CA ASN A 351 7.86 -4.15 -0.68
C ASN A 351 7.11 -2.96 -1.29
N PHE A 352 5.78 -3.00 -1.38
CA PHE A 352 4.95 -1.86 -1.82
C PHE A 352 4.66 -0.83 -0.72
N VAL A 353 4.96 -1.14 0.55
CA VAL A 353 4.56 -0.33 1.71
C VAL A 353 5.78 0.35 2.31
N ASP A 354 5.64 1.58 2.81
CA ASP A 354 6.74 2.37 3.39
C ASP A 354 7.51 1.65 4.52
N PHE A 355 6.84 0.72 5.22
CA PHE A 355 7.48 -0.12 6.24
C PHE A 355 8.63 -0.96 5.70
N THR A 356 8.76 -1.15 4.39
CA THR A 356 9.94 -1.79 3.79
C THR A 356 11.22 -0.95 3.99
N PHE A 357 11.12 0.36 4.20
CA PHE A 357 12.27 1.23 4.44
C PHE A 357 12.59 1.39 5.93
N ALA A 358 11.58 1.32 6.80
CA ALA A 358 11.72 1.63 8.23
C ALA A 358 12.71 0.76 9.04
N PRO A 359 12.75 -0.58 8.92
CA PRO A 359 13.72 -1.42 9.62
C PRO A 359 15.04 -1.54 8.83
N GLY A 360 16.17 -1.68 9.54
CA GLY A 360 17.44 -2.07 8.92
C GLY A 360 17.33 -3.43 8.21
N ASN A 361 18.18 -3.69 7.20
CA ASN A 361 18.03 -4.85 6.28
C ASN A 361 17.82 -6.20 6.99
N LEU A 362 18.60 -6.50 8.03
CA LEU A 362 18.51 -7.76 8.77
C LEU A 362 17.20 -7.90 9.56
N VAL A 363 16.75 -6.83 10.21
CA VAL A 363 15.49 -6.82 10.97
C VAL A 363 14.29 -6.86 10.01
N GLY A 364 14.39 -6.18 8.87
CA GLY A 364 13.35 -6.19 7.84
C GLY A 364 13.16 -7.56 7.21
N GLN A 365 14.24 -8.28 6.89
CA GLN A 365 14.14 -9.65 6.36
C GLN A 365 13.60 -10.63 7.42
N TRP A 366 14.05 -10.50 8.67
CA TRP A 366 13.57 -11.34 9.78
C TRP A 366 12.07 -11.14 10.06
N LEU A 367 11.57 -9.91 9.91
CA LEU A 367 10.15 -9.58 10.05
C LEU A 367 9.34 -9.79 8.75
N SER A 368 9.93 -10.36 7.70
CA SER A 368 9.29 -10.52 6.37
C SER A 368 8.81 -9.20 5.73
N LEU A 369 9.43 -8.07 6.10
CA LEU A 369 9.19 -6.73 5.56
C LEU A 369 10.11 -6.38 4.36
N LYS A 370 11.15 -7.19 4.13
CA LYS A 370 12.11 -7.05 3.02
C LYS A 370 12.28 -8.39 2.31
N GLY A 371 12.15 -8.39 0.98
CA GLY A 371 12.43 -9.54 0.14
C GLY A 371 13.93 -9.80 -0.05
N LYS A 372 14.26 -10.69 -0.99
CA LYS A 372 15.63 -10.93 -1.47
C LYS A 372 16.13 -9.78 -2.33
N ILE A 373 15.23 -9.11 -3.04
CA ILE A 373 15.53 -7.88 -3.77
C ILE A 373 15.64 -6.70 -2.80
N ASP A 374 16.52 -5.75 -3.12
CA ASP A 374 16.59 -4.48 -2.39
C ASP A 374 15.28 -3.70 -2.50
N SER A 375 14.82 -3.13 -1.38
CA SER A 375 13.53 -2.44 -1.32
C SER A 375 13.46 -1.22 -2.23
N LYS A 376 14.57 -0.50 -2.42
CA LYS A 376 14.61 0.67 -3.32
C LYS A 376 14.56 0.20 -4.77
N VAL A 377 15.29 -0.86 -5.12
CA VAL A 377 15.24 -1.44 -6.48
C VAL A 377 13.83 -1.92 -6.82
N ALA A 378 13.17 -2.67 -5.93
CA ALA A 378 11.79 -3.11 -6.14
C ALA A 378 10.83 -1.92 -6.32
N MET A 379 10.93 -0.92 -5.44
CA MET A 379 10.10 0.29 -5.50
C MET A 379 10.32 1.08 -6.80
N ASP A 380 11.57 1.21 -7.25
CA ASP A 380 11.90 1.88 -8.52
C ASP A 380 11.27 1.14 -9.71
N ILE A 381 11.29 -0.20 -9.72
CA ILE A 381 10.65 -1.00 -10.77
C ILE A 381 9.12 -0.78 -10.75
N PHE A 382 8.48 -0.88 -9.58
CA PHE A 382 7.04 -0.68 -9.43
C PHE A 382 6.61 0.71 -9.95
N ASN A 383 7.34 1.76 -9.57
CA ASN A 383 7.02 3.13 -9.93
C ASN A 383 7.28 3.40 -11.42
N ARG A 384 8.41 2.99 -11.97
CA ARG A 384 8.75 3.22 -13.39
C ARG A 384 7.83 2.46 -14.33
N ALA A 385 7.49 1.21 -14.03
CA ALA A 385 6.50 0.46 -14.78
C ALA A 385 5.12 1.15 -14.71
N SER A 386 4.73 1.67 -13.54
CA SER A 386 3.49 2.43 -13.37
C SER A 386 3.49 3.71 -14.20
N LEU A 387 4.58 4.48 -14.22
CA LEU A 387 4.71 5.72 -14.99
C LEU A 387 4.61 5.46 -16.51
N ALA A 388 5.25 4.40 -17.02
CA ALA A 388 5.11 3.99 -18.42
C ALA A 388 3.66 3.64 -18.79
N PHE A 389 2.99 2.88 -17.92
CA PHE A 389 1.58 2.52 -18.11
C PHE A 389 0.65 3.75 -18.09
N LEU A 390 0.83 4.64 -17.11
CA LEU A 390 0.06 5.88 -16.99
C LEU A 390 0.27 6.78 -18.21
N GLN A 391 1.51 6.89 -18.70
CA GLN A 391 1.79 7.66 -19.92
C GLN A 391 1.00 7.14 -21.12
N LYS A 392 1.09 5.83 -21.37
CA LYS A 392 0.43 5.21 -22.52
C LYS A 392 -1.09 5.38 -22.49
N TYR A 393 -1.72 5.19 -21.33
CA TYR A 393 -3.19 5.11 -21.24
C TYR A 393 -3.89 6.40 -20.78
N LEU A 394 -3.15 7.38 -20.26
CA LEU A 394 -3.65 8.74 -20.04
C LEU A 394 -3.24 9.72 -21.14
N GLY A 395 -2.38 9.32 -22.08
CA GLY A 395 -1.87 10.21 -23.13
C GLY A 395 -1.04 11.36 -22.55
N LEU A 396 -0.06 11.01 -21.71
CA LEU A 396 0.84 12.01 -21.10
C LEU A 396 1.90 12.44 -22.11
N ASP A 397 2.22 13.73 -22.11
CA ASP A 397 3.34 14.30 -22.86
C ASP A 397 4.56 14.39 -21.94
N LYS A 398 5.15 13.22 -21.66
CA LYS A 398 6.32 13.00 -20.81
C LYS A 398 7.20 11.94 -21.49
N ASN A 399 8.38 11.67 -20.91
CA ASN A 399 9.32 10.67 -21.44
C ASN A 399 9.26 9.34 -20.66
N PHE A 400 8.12 8.96 -20.08
CA PHE A 400 8.00 7.72 -19.28
C PHE A 400 7.95 6.46 -20.14
N ASP A 401 7.75 6.60 -21.45
CA ASP A 401 7.89 5.54 -22.45
C ASP A 401 9.31 4.94 -22.50
N GLN A 402 10.31 5.65 -21.99
CA GLN A 402 11.66 5.09 -21.77
C GLN A 402 11.65 3.84 -20.86
N TRP A 403 10.59 3.65 -20.06
CA TRP A 403 10.40 2.48 -19.19
C TRP A 403 9.36 1.49 -19.71
N ASN A 404 9.00 1.56 -20.99
CA ASN A 404 8.07 0.61 -21.62
C ASN A 404 8.54 -0.85 -21.46
N SER A 405 9.85 -1.10 -21.47
CA SER A 405 10.39 -2.45 -21.24
C SER A 405 9.92 -3.04 -19.90
N LEU A 406 9.92 -2.24 -18.82
CA LEU A 406 9.44 -2.67 -17.50
C LEU A 406 7.95 -2.99 -17.52
N MET A 407 7.14 -2.19 -18.22
CA MET A 407 5.69 -2.45 -18.38
C MET A 407 5.43 -3.74 -19.17
N GLU A 408 6.30 -4.06 -20.13
CA GLU A 408 6.21 -5.26 -20.98
C GLU A 408 6.91 -6.49 -20.35
N GLY A 409 7.50 -6.36 -19.16
CA GLY A 409 8.16 -7.47 -18.46
C GLY A 409 9.60 -7.77 -18.89
N ASP A 410 10.22 -6.88 -19.67
CA ASP A 410 11.58 -7.02 -20.20
C ASP A 410 12.62 -6.36 -19.28
N ASP A 411 12.97 -7.07 -18.20
CA ASP A 411 14.04 -6.74 -17.25
C ASP A 411 14.48 -8.00 -16.49
N GLU A 412 15.74 -8.08 -16.08
CA GLU A 412 16.29 -9.25 -15.36
C GLU A 412 15.61 -9.52 -14.01
N ASN A 413 15.09 -8.46 -13.38
CA ASN A 413 14.38 -8.50 -12.11
C ASN A 413 12.88 -8.76 -12.28
N LEU A 414 12.41 -8.98 -13.51
CA LEU A 414 11.02 -9.31 -13.80
C LEU A 414 10.83 -10.80 -14.12
N ILE A 415 9.62 -11.27 -13.88
CA ILE A 415 9.14 -12.59 -14.25
C ILE A 415 8.04 -12.39 -15.28
N LEU A 416 8.27 -12.93 -16.48
CA LEU A 416 7.31 -12.92 -17.58
C LEU A 416 6.14 -13.88 -17.33
N GLU A 417 5.00 -13.53 -17.92
CA GLU A 417 3.68 -14.15 -17.81
C GLU A 417 3.68 -15.67 -18.07
N ASP A 418 4.57 -16.16 -18.95
CA ASP A 418 4.64 -17.57 -19.39
C ASP A 418 5.03 -18.56 -18.28
N ARG A 419 5.64 -18.12 -17.15
CA ARG A 419 5.88 -19.01 -16.00
C ARG A 419 4.69 -19.19 -15.07
N PHE A 420 3.63 -18.41 -15.25
CA PHE A 420 2.34 -18.64 -14.61
C PHE A 420 1.38 -19.47 -15.47
N ASP A 421 1.82 -19.94 -16.65
CA ASP A 421 1.15 -21.03 -17.34
C ASP A 421 1.46 -22.31 -16.60
N VAL A 422 0.49 -22.72 -15.78
CA VAL A 422 0.46 -24.00 -15.07
C VAL A 422 0.88 -25.11 -16.03
N VAL A 423 1.86 -25.88 -15.57
CA VAL A 423 2.24 -27.21 -16.05
C VAL A 423 1.02 -27.94 -16.61
N THR A 424 0.87 -27.91 -17.93
CA THR A 424 -0.04 -28.78 -18.67
C THR A 424 0.79 -29.70 -19.54
N LEU A 425 1.67 -30.49 -18.92
CA LEU A 425 2.40 -31.58 -19.59
C LEU A 425 2.52 -32.78 -18.65
N SER A 426 1.54 -33.69 -18.72
CA SER A 426 1.81 -35.12 -18.97
C SER A 426 0.51 -35.93 -19.04
N THR A 427 -0.25 -35.75 -20.11
CA THR A 427 -1.17 -36.80 -20.58
C THR A 427 -1.06 -36.95 -22.09
N THR A 428 0.14 -37.32 -22.57
CA THR A 428 0.23 -38.17 -23.76
C THR A 428 1.62 -38.81 -23.84
N LEU A 429 1.72 -40.07 -23.41
CA LEU A 429 2.62 -41.07 -23.98
C LEU A 429 2.13 -42.45 -23.53
N GLN A 430 1.09 -42.92 -24.21
CA GLN A 430 0.94 -44.33 -24.58
C GLN A 430 0.06 -44.39 -25.82
N SER A 431 0.69 -44.11 -26.96
CA SER A 431 0.17 -44.50 -28.26
C SER A 431 0.37 -46.01 -28.45
N SER A 432 -0.67 -46.64 -28.96
CA SER A 432 -0.61 -47.70 -29.98
C SER A 432 0.24 -48.95 -29.69
N THR A 433 -0.45 -50.03 -29.32
CA THR A 433 -0.21 -51.35 -29.89
C THR A 433 -1.54 -51.98 -30.29
N GLU A 434 -1.94 -51.78 -31.55
CA GLU A 434 -2.75 -52.75 -32.27
C GLU A 434 -1.88 -53.97 -32.58
N THR A 435 -2.30 -55.16 -32.16
CA THR A 435 -2.05 -56.38 -32.95
C THR A 435 -3.10 -57.44 -32.62
N GLU A 436 -3.91 -57.72 -33.65
CA GLU A 436 -4.66 -58.92 -33.98
C GLU A 436 -4.56 -60.16 -33.06
N LYS A 437 -5.75 -60.69 -32.72
CA LYS A 437 -6.20 -62.11 -32.78
C LYS A 437 -7.48 -62.19 -31.93
N GLY A 438 -8.61 -62.73 -32.33
CA GLY A 438 -9.03 -63.56 -33.45
C GLY A 438 -10.37 -64.15 -33.01
N ASN A 439 -11.36 -64.18 -33.92
CA ASN A 439 -12.63 -64.87 -33.73
C ASN A 439 -12.43 -66.31 -33.25
N LEU A 440 -13.26 -66.78 -32.31
CA LEU A 440 -13.86 -68.12 -32.31
C LEU A 440 -14.93 -68.24 -31.22
N ARG A 441 -16.19 -68.28 -31.69
CA ARG A 441 -17.40 -68.98 -31.19
C ARG A 441 -17.94 -68.69 -29.80
#